data_AF-A0A3B4FA51-F1
#
_entry.id   AF-A0A3B4FA51-F1
#
_cell.length_a   1.000
_cell.length_b   1.000
_cell.length_c   1.000
_cell.angle_alpha   90.00
_cell.angle_beta   90.00
_cell.angle_gamma   90.00
#
_symmetry.space_group_name_H-M   'P 1'
#
loop_
_entity.id
_entity.type
_entity.pdbx_description
1 polymer ?
#
loop_
_entity_poly.entity_id
_entity_poly.type
_entity_poly.pdbx_seq_one_letter_code
_entity_poly.pdbx_strand_id
1 'polypeptide(L)'
;SHLVLDEIHERNLQSDVLLIIVKDLLNLRDDLKIILMSATLNLTNFFTKLSLFLFLAAHGFVLGLDNCPMIHIPGLTFPVEEFLLEDIIEMTR
;
A
#
# COMPACT_ATOMS: atom_id res chain seq x y z
N SER A 1 9.70 -2.62 17.12
CA SER A 1 8.32 -2.31 17.56
C SER A 1 7.41 -2.04 16.37
N HIS A 2 7.85 -1.25 15.38
CA HIS A 2 7.06 -0.95 14.18
C HIS A 2 7.89 -1.17 12.91
N LEU A 3 7.27 -1.74 11.88
CA LEU A 3 7.82 -1.85 10.52
C LEU A 3 6.96 -1.02 9.57
N VAL A 4 7.58 -0.14 8.78
CA VAL A 4 6.89 0.70 7.80
C VAL A 4 7.36 0.29 6.41
N LEU A 5 6.42 -0.09 5.55
CA LEU A 5 6.67 -0.40 4.15
C LEU A 5 6.12 0.74 3.29
N ASP A 6 7.02 1.45 2.63
CA ASP A 6 6.70 2.58 1.78
C ASP A 6 6.61 2.18 0.30
N GLU A 7 5.94 3.02 -0.49
CA GLU A 7 5.80 2.88 -1.95
C GLU A 7 5.41 1.48 -2.43
N ILE A 8 4.53 0.81 -1.68
CA ILE A 8 4.14 -0.56 -2.00
C ILE A 8 3.36 -0.67 -3.32
N HIS A 9 2.96 0.45 -3.91
CA HIS A 9 2.36 0.52 -5.23
C HIS A 9 3.34 0.22 -6.37
N GLU A 10 4.66 0.32 -6.15
CA GLU A 10 5.65 -0.01 -7.17
C GLU A 10 5.72 -1.52 -7.47
N ARG A 11 5.18 -2.35 -6.56
CA ARG A 11 5.13 -3.83 -6.72
C ARG A 11 6.51 -4.44 -6.98
N ASN A 12 7.54 -3.91 -6.30
CA ASN A 12 8.91 -4.40 -6.43
C ASN A 12 9.03 -5.82 -5.86
N LEU A 13 9.83 -6.67 -6.51
CA LEU A 13 10.04 -8.07 -6.11
C LEU A 13 10.46 -8.20 -4.64
N GLN A 14 11.35 -7.33 -4.19
CA GLN A 14 11.84 -7.32 -2.81
C GLN A 14 10.71 -7.02 -1.81
N SER A 15 9.84 -6.06 -2.12
CA SER A 15 8.70 -5.69 -1.28
C SER A 15 7.67 -6.82 -1.21
N ASP A 16 7.41 -7.50 -2.33
CA ASP A 16 6.50 -8.66 -2.36
C ASP A 16 7.03 -9.85 -1.54
N VAL A 17 8.33 -10.15 -1.64
CA VAL A 17 8.97 -11.19 -0.80
C VAL A 17 8.95 -10.79 0.68
N LEU A 18 9.24 -9.53 0.98
CA LEU A 18 9.21 -9.02 2.34
C LEU A 18 7.82 -9.15 2.97
N LEU A 19 6.75 -8.87 2.22
CA LEU A 19 5.37 -9.05 2.69
C LEU A 19 5.05 -10.49 3.08
N ILE A 20 5.59 -11.48 2.36
CA ILE A 20 5.45 -12.91 2.71
C ILE A 20 6.17 -13.20 4.02
N ILE A 21 7.43 -12.78 4.16
CA ILE A 21 8.22 -13.00 5.38
C ILE A 21 7.56 -12.34 6.59
N VAL A 22 7.09 -11.10 6.41
CA VAL A 22 6.45 -10.31 7.45
C VAL A 22 5.14 -10.94 7.91
N LYS A 23 4.38 -11.56 6.99
CA LYS A 23 3.19 -12.33 7.37
C LYS A 23 3.55 -13.48 8.33
N ASP A 24 4.59 -14.24 8.03
CA ASP A 24 5.02 -15.34 8.90
C ASP A 24 5.52 -14.80 10.25
N LEU A 25 6.15 -13.63 10.24
CA LEU A 25 6.67 -12.97 11.43
C LEU A 25 5.57 -12.43 12.36
N LEU A 26 4.42 -12.02 11.81
CA LEU A 26 3.24 -11.63 12.61
C LEU A 26 2.64 -12.79 13.40
N ASN A 27 2.76 -14.03 12.91
CA ASN A 27 2.33 -15.22 13.66
C ASN A 27 3.21 -15.51 14.88
N LEU A 28 4.44 -14.97 14.88
CA LEU A 28 5.47 -15.25 15.89
C LEU A 28 5.65 -14.08 16.87
N ARG A 29 5.22 -12.88 16.49
CA ARG A 29 5.47 -11.64 17.23
C ARG A 29 4.22 -10.76 17.29
N ASP A 30 3.47 -10.95 18.35
CA ASP A 30 2.29 -10.12 18.69
C ASP A 30 2.66 -8.67 19.00
N ASP A 31 3.92 -8.39 19.31
CA ASP A 31 4.42 -7.05 19.64
C ASP A 31 4.79 -6.21 18.40
N LEU A 32 4.78 -6.81 17.21
CA LEU A 32 5.15 -6.15 15.97
C LEU A 32 3.94 -5.48 15.31
N LYS A 33 4.04 -4.17 15.09
CA LYS A 33 3.06 -3.42 14.30
C LYS A 33 3.60 -3.13 12.90
N ILE A 34 2.73 -3.18 11.90
CA ILE A 34 3.09 -2.90 10.51
C ILE A 34 2.26 -1.74 9.98
N ILE A 35 2.91 -0.85 9.24
CA ILE A 35 2.28 0.27 8.54
C ILE A 35 2.64 0.12 7.05
N LEU A 36 1.63 0.19 6.21
CA LEU A 36 1.74 0.08 4.76
C LEU A 36 1.40 1.45 4.16
N MET A 37 2.32 2.03 3.40
CA MET A 37 2.18 3.35 2.79
C MET A 37 2.27 3.26 1.27
N SER A 38 1.48 4.09 0.58
CA SER A 38 1.53 4.21 -0.86
C SER A 38 0.87 5.49 -1.33
N ALA A 39 1.39 6.06 -2.43
CA ALA A 39 0.90 7.28 -3.05
C ALA A 39 -0.37 7.14 -3.91
N THR A 40 -0.71 5.95 -4.45
CA THR A 40 -1.79 5.82 -5.45
C THR A 40 -3.17 5.50 -4.85
N LEU A 41 -4.27 5.91 -5.49
CA LEU A 41 -5.65 5.65 -5.03
C LEU A 41 -6.19 4.26 -5.42
N ASN A 42 -5.54 3.56 -6.35
CA ASN A 42 -6.02 2.26 -6.85
C ASN A 42 -5.67 1.08 -5.91
N LEU A 43 -5.23 1.42 -4.71
CA LEU A 43 -4.77 0.52 -3.66
C LEU A 43 -5.88 -0.33 -3.07
N THR A 44 -7.15 0.06 -3.21
CA THR A 44 -8.27 -0.63 -2.57
C THR A 44 -8.24 -2.13 -2.88
N ASN A 45 -8.06 -2.54 -4.14
CA ASN A 45 -8.04 -3.96 -4.49
C ASN A 45 -6.81 -4.73 -3.97
N PHE A 46 -5.64 -4.07 -3.92
CA PHE A 46 -4.41 -4.69 -3.43
C PHE A 46 -4.41 -4.80 -1.91
N PHE A 47 -4.79 -3.72 -1.23
CA PHE A 47 -4.92 -3.69 0.22
C PHE A 47 -6.05 -4.57 0.72
N THR A 48 -7.20 -4.68 0.06
CA THR A 48 -8.25 -5.61 0.52
C THR A 48 -7.75 -7.06 0.48
N LYS A 49 -7.00 -7.46 -0.55
CA LYS A 49 -6.38 -8.79 -0.62
C LYS A 49 -5.27 -8.99 0.40
N LEU A 50 -4.39 -8.01 0.56
CA LEU A 50 -3.25 -8.07 1.48
C LEU A 50 -3.68 -7.98 2.95
N SER A 51 -4.67 -7.14 3.24
CA SER A 51 -5.36 -7.02 4.53
C SER A 51 -5.97 -8.35 4.94
N LEU A 52 -6.75 -8.98 4.04
CA LEU A 52 -7.30 -10.30 4.30
C LEU A 52 -6.18 -11.34 4.57
N PHE A 53 -5.08 -11.24 3.84
CA PHE A 53 -3.94 -12.16 3.94
C PHE A 53 -3.11 -11.99 5.22
N LEU A 54 -2.87 -10.76 5.69
CA LEU A 54 -2.16 -10.46 6.94
C LEU A 54 -3.07 -10.66 8.17
N PHE A 55 -4.36 -10.35 8.05
CA PHE A 55 -5.32 -10.48 9.15
C PHE A 55 -5.56 -11.96 9.56
N LEU A 56 -5.57 -12.87 8.59
CA LEU A 56 -5.65 -14.31 8.85
C LEU A 56 -4.42 -14.86 9.59
N ALA A 57 -3.30 -14.16 9.55
CA ALA A 57 -2.05 -14.56 10.16
C ALA A 57 -2.00 -14.11 11.64
N ALA A 58 -2.27 -12.83 11.89
CA ALA A 58 -1.93 -12.20 13.17
C ALA A 58 -2.74 -12.64 14.42
N HIS A 59 -3.91 -13.29 14.31
CA HIS A 59 -4.57 -14.10 15.36
C HIS A 59 -6.02 -14.43 14.96
N GLY A 60 -6.52 -15.61 15.34
CA GLY A 60 -7.92 -16.01 15.14
C GLY A 60 -8.91 -14.97 15.70
N PHE A 61 -9.87 -14.61 14.85
CA PHE A 61 -11.18 -14.00 15.19
C PHE A 61 -11.20 -13.13 16.45
N VAL A 62 -10.67 -11.90 16.37
CA VAL A 62 -11.06 -10.84 17.30
C VAL A 62 -12.05 -9.92 16.58
N LEU A 63 -13.32 -10.26 16.76
CA LEU A 63 -14.52 -9.41 16.77
C LEU A 63 -14.51 -8.17 15.85
N GLY A 64 -15.06 -8.35 14.64
CA GLY A 64 -16.00 -7.37 14.07
C GLY A 64 -15.47 -6.21 13.24
N LEU A 65 -14.23 -6.28 12.73
CA LEU A 65 -13.73 -5.30 11.76
C LEU A 65 -13.24 -6.02 10.51
N ASP A 66 -14.12 -6.14 9.51
CA ASP A 66 -13.90 -6.89 8.26
C ASP A 66 -12.74 -6.38 7.38
N ASN A 67 -11.96 -5.36 7.80
CA ASN A 67 -10.91 -4.75 7.00
C ASN A 67 -9.78 -4.14 7.87
N CYS A 68 -8.53 -4.25 7.42
CA CYS A 68 -7.40 -3.46 7.92
C CYS A 68 -7.76 -1.98 7.83
N PRO A 69 -7.57 -1.18 8.90
CA PRO A 69 -7.90 0.24 8.87
C PRO A 69 -7.05 0.93 7.80
N MET A 70 -7.72 1.69 6.93
CA MET A 70 -7.10 2.50 5.89
C MET A 70 -7.30 3.97 6.23
N ILE A 71 -6.23 4.75 6.15
CA ILE A 71 -6.26 6.20 6.34
C ILE A 71 -5.77 6.84 5.03
N HIS A 72 -6.58 7.72 4.46
CA HIS A 72 -6.21 8.51 3.29
C HIS A 72 -5.73 9.89 3.73
N ILE A 73 -4.51 10.24 3.34
CA ILE A 73 -3.92 11.56 3.60
C ILE A 73 -4.04 12.36 2.29
N PRO A 74 -4.71 13.54 2.30
CA PRO A 74 -4.86 14.34 1.09
C PRO A 74 -3.49 14.87 0.63
N GLY A 75 -3.22 14.75 -0.67
CA GLY A 75 -2.04 15.33 -1.30
C GLY A 75 -2.17 16.84 -1.46
N LEU A 76 -1.03 17.54 -1.45
CA LEU A 76 -0.93 18.95 -1.82
C LEU A 76 -0.12 19.04 -3.12
N THR A 77 -0.74 19.55 -4.18
CA THR A 77 -0.06 19.76 -5.47
C THR A 77 -0.28 21.20 -5.95
N PHE A 78 0.65 21.68 -6.75
CA PHE A 78 0.48 22.89 -7.54
C PHE A 78 -0.13 22.52 -8.90
N PRO A 79 -0.85 23.44 -9.56
CA PRO A 79 -1.29 23.20 -10.93
C PRO A 79 -0.08 22.95 -11.83
N VAL A 80 -0.10 21.83 -12.54
CA VAL A 80 0.90 21.45 -13.55
C VAL A 80 0.15 21.31 -14.86
N GLU A 81 0.63 21.99 -15.91
CA GLU A 81 0.09 21.83 -17.25
C GLU A 81 0.57 20.49 -17.83
N GLU A 82 -0.39 19.68 -18.30
CA GLU A 82 -0.11 18.41 -18.96
C GLU A 82 -0.20 18.61 -20.47
N PHE A 83 0.85 18.20 -21.18
CA PHE A 83 0.91 18.23 -22.64
C PHE A 83 0.95 16.80 -23.16
N LEU A 84 0.07 16.49 -24.09
CA LEU A 84 0.07 15.24 -24.84
C LEU A 84 1.01 15.34 -26.06
N LEU A 85 1.16 14.22 -26.76
CA LEU A 85 2.05 14.15 -27.91
C LEU A 85 1.62 15.13 -29.01
N GLU A 86 0.32 15.23 -29.25
CA GLU A 86 -0.30 16.18 -30.18
C GLU A 86 0.07 17.64 -29.86
N ASP A 87 0.00 18.03 -28.58
CA ASP A 87 0.32 19.39 -28.14
C ASP A 87 1.81 19.69 -28.37
N ILE A 88 2.71 18.74 -28.06
CA ILE A 88 4.15 18.89 -28.26
C ILE A 88 4.49 19.03 -29.75
N ILE A 89 3.83 18.26 -30.63
CA ILE A 89 4.04 18.35 -32.08
C ILE A 89 3.58 19.71 -32.61
N GLU A 90 2.49 20.26 -32.10
CA GLU A 90 2.00 21.59 -32.48
C GLU A 90 2.91 22.71 -31.98
N MET A 91 3.46 22.60 -30.77
CA MET A 91 4.36 23.59 -30.18
C MET A 91 5.75 23.65 -30.82
N THR A 92 6.21 22.55 -31.44
CA THR A 92 7.59 22.43 -31.98
C THR A 92 7.68 22.67 -33.48
N ARG A 93 6.57 23.02 -34.14
CA ARG A 93 6.46 23.27 -35.57
C ARG A 93 6.58 24.75 -35.91
#